data_AF-A0A7C4S4L5-F1
#
_entry.id   AF-A0A7C4S4L5-F1
#
_cell.length_a   1.000
_cell.length_b   1.000
_cell.length_c   1.000
_cell.angle_alpha   90.00
_cell.angle_beta   90.00
_cell.angle_gamma   90.00
#
_symmetry.space_group_name_H-M   'P 1'
#
loop_
_entity.id
_entity.type
_entity.pdbx_description
1 polymer ?
#
loop_
_entity_poly.entity_id
_entity_poly.type
_entity_poly.pdbx_seq_one_letter_code
_entity_poly.pdbx_strand_id
1 'polypeptide(L)'
;MYRTDYPTISRINRALVKLLFRDEGRVRKFMAVILVILGITGRILLFDLPNIETVAVVSMLAGCILGGIYAFLIPLSVMLTTDICYIYLRGQGLNLPGWQNIFIFTWSGFIMVALIGRLLKNEKHKVSLKFFGLFTGFGLLGTLLYDIWTAFGCWWLFHPHTLSSLSLVYVLQIPFTIYHLLSTLIFSASIGFPLIYLYEKLVAMTPVKVKMAIPSIARIPKKVRSRRYGGGVYG
;
A
#
# COMPACT_ATOMS: atom_id res chain seq x y z
N MET A 1 11.66 38.42 28.68
CA MET A 1 11.50 37.01 28.24
C MET A 1 11.07 37.03 26.78
N TYR A 2 11.99 36.80 25.84
CA TYR A 2 11.74 36.90 24.40
C TYR A 2 10.77 35.79 23.97
N ARG A 3 9.56 36.18 23.55
CA ARG A 3 8.65 35.29 22.82
C ARG A 3 9.10 35.32 21.36
N THR A 4 9.91 34.36 20.95
CA THR A 4 10.16 34.13 19.53
C THR A 4 8.88 33.54 18.94
N ASP A 5 8.01 34.42 18.47
CA ASP A 5 6.97 34.04 17.54
C ASP A 5 7.66 33.44 16.29
N TYR A 6 7.44 32.16 16.02
CA TYR A 6 7.74 31.54 14.73
C TYR A 6 6.42 31.25 13.96
N PRO A 7 5.69 32.25 13.42
CA PRO A 7 4.45 32.00 12.68
C PRO A 7 4.70 31.65 11.20
N THR A 8 5.94 31.72 10.73
CA THR A 8 6.29 31.66 9.29
C THR A 8 6.63 30.25 8.80
N ILE A 9 7.44 29.48 9.55
CA ILE A 9 7.93 28.16 9.10
C ILE A 9 6.76 27.16 8.94
N SER A 10 5.79 27.14 9.87
CA SER A 10 4.64 26.22 9.79
C SER A 10 3.67 26.55 8.64
N ARG A 11 3.64 27.80 8.18
CA ARG A 11 2.82 28.24 7.04
C ARG A 11 3.51 27.93 5.71
N ILE A 12 4.83 28.17 5.63
CA ILE A 12 5.65 27.85 4.46
C ILE A 12 5.67 26.34 4.21
N ASN A 13 5.86 25.52 5.26
CA ASN A 13 5.83 24.07 5.15
C ASN A 13 4.47 23.56 4.64
N ARG A 14 3.37 24.14 5.12
CA ARG A 14 2.03 23.79 4.62
C ARG A 14 1.80 24.23 3.17
N ALA A 15 2.31 25.39 2.77
CA ALA A 15 2.23 25.85 1.38
C ALA A 15 3.04 24.95 0.43
N LEU A 16 4.26 24.56 0.83
CA LEU A 16 5.10 23.63 0.08
C LEU A 16 4.47 22.24 -0.04
N VAL A 17 3.93 21.69 1.04
CA VAL A 17 3.23 20.39 1.02
C VAL A 17 2.02 20.44 0.08
N LYS A 18 1.23 21.53 0.09
CA LYS A 18 0.12 21.72 -0.85
C LYS A 18 0.57 21.85 -2.30
N LEU A 19 1.74 22.46 -2.53
CA LEU A 19 2.33 22.62 -3.86
C LEU A 19 2.85 21.28 -4.42
N LEU A 20 3.54 20.51 -3.58
CA LEU A 20 4.04 19.17 -3.93
C LEU A 20 2.89 18.18 -4.12
N PHE A 21 1.97 18.11 -3.15
CA PHE A 21 0.84 17.19 -3.10
C PHE A 21 -0.47 17.88 -3.48
N ARG A 22 -0.58 18.21 -4.76
CA ARG A 22 -1.76 18.87 -5.35
C ARG A 22 -3.02 17.99 -5.31
N ASP A 23 -2.86 16.67 -5.35
CA ASP A 23 -3.94 15.70 -5.36
C ASP A 23 -3.51 14.39 -4.69
N GLU A 24 -4.50 13.58 -4.28
CA GLU A 24 -4.28 12.28 -3.65
C GLU A 24 -3.47 11.33 -4.53
N GLY A 25 -3.59 11.42 -5.87
CA GLY A 25 -2.82 10.62 -6.80
C GLY A 25 -1.30 10.86 -6.68
N ARG A 26 -0.87 12.10 -6.43
CA ARG A 26 0.54 12.41 -6.15
C ARG A 26 1.00 11.85 -4.80
N VAL A 27 0.16 11.94 -3.78
CA VAL A 27 0.45 11.33 -2.46
C VAL A 27 0.63 9.82 -2.61
N ARG A 28 -0.26 9.15 -3.34
CA ARG A 28 -0.19 7.71 -3.60
C ARG A 28 1.09 7.31 -4.32
N LYS A 29 1.50 8.05 -5.35
CA LYS A 29 2.78 7.81 -6.07
C LYS A 29 3.99 8.00 -5.16
N PHE A 30 3.99 9.06 -4.35
CA PHE A 30 5.07 9.32 -3.40
C PHE A 30 5.20 8.21 -2.36
N MET A 31 4.08 7.77 -1.78
CA MET A 31 4.06 6.64 -0.87
C MET A 31 4.50 5.34 -1.54
N ALA A 32 4.11 5.10 -2.78
CA ALA A 32 4.56 3.91 -3.52
C ALA A 32 6.09 3.86 -3.63
N VAL A 33 6.74 4.99 -3.92
CA VAL A 33 8.21 5.07 -3.97
C VAL A 33 8.83 4.79 -2.61
N ILE A 34 8.29 5.37 -1.53
CA ILE A 34 8.76 5.10 -0.16
C ILE A 34 8.64 3.61 0.18
N LEU A 35 7.50 3.00 -0.13
CA LEU A 35 7.24 1.59 0.13
C LEU A 35 8.23 0.69 -0.63
N VAL A 36 8.51 0.97 -1.90
CA VAL A 36 9.49 0.21 -2.69
C VAL A 36 10.89 0.36 -2.10
N ILE A 37 11.33 1.58 -1.76
CA ILE A 37 12.65 1.82 -1.16
C ILE A 37 12.79 1.10 0.17
N LEU A 38 11.78 1.19 1.04
CA LEU A 38 11.78 0.52 2.34
C LEU A 38 11.79 -1.00 2.20
N GLY A 39 11.00 -1.55 1.26
CA GLY A 39 10.97 -2.99 0.99
C GLY A 39 12.30 -3.51 0.48
N ILE A 40 12.93 -2.81 -0.48
CA ILE A 40 14.24 -3.18 -1.01
C ILE A 40 15.31 -3.07 0.08
N THR A 41 15.40 -1.92 0.74
CA THR A 41 16.42 -1.65 1.75
C THR A 41 16.28 -2.60 2.94
N GLY A 42 15.06 -2.78 3.45
CA GLY A 42 14.80 -3.67 4.57
C GLY A 42 15.12 -5.12 4.22
N ARG A 43 14.72 -5.61 3.04
CA ARG A 43 15.07 -6.97 2.61
C ARG A 43 16.58 -7.16 2.52
N ILE A 44 17.32 -6.23 1.91
CA ILE A 44 18.78 -6.31 1.79
C ILE A 44 19.50 -6.25 3.14
N LEU A 45 19.08 -5.36 4.05
CA LEU A 45 19.72 -5.21 5.37
C LEU A 45 19.46 -6.41 6.29
N LEU A 46 18.31 -7.07 6.15
CA LEU A 46 17.90 -8.19 6.98
C LEU A 46 18.22 -9.55 6.33
N PHE A 47 19.04 -9.56 5.28
CA PHE A 47 19.35 -10.77 4.51
C PHE A 47 19.86 -11.93 5.37
N ASP A 48 20.72 -11.65 6.35
CA ASP A 48 21.31 -12.67 7.24
C ASP A 48 20.36 -13.11 8.37
N LEU A 49 19.18 -12.49 8.50
CA LEU A 49 18.19 -12.81 9.51
C LEU A 49 17.05 -13.64 8.89
N PRO A 50 16.95 -14.94 9.18
CA PRO A 50 15.96 -15.80 8.56
C PRO A 50 14.54 -15.34 8.92
N ASN A 51 13.72 -15.15 7.88
CA ASN A 51 12.29 -14.82 7.98
C ASN A 51 11.96 -13.54 8.78
N ILE A 52 12.94 -12.67 9.02
CA ILE A 52 12.71 -11.31 9.51
C ILE A 52 12.61 -10.39 8.29
N GLU A 53 11.40 -10.25 7.76
CA GLU A 53 11.19 -9.54 6.51
C GLU A 53 10.28 -8.32 6.63
N THR A 54 10.69 -7.23 5.97
CA THR A 54 9.91 -5.99 5.85
C THR A 54 8.91 -6.05 4.70
N VAL A 55 9.07 -6.99 3.77
CA VAL A 55 8.26 -7.10 2.54
C VAL A 55 6.79 -7.40 2.86
N ALA A 56 6.51 -8.21 3.89
CA ALA A 56 5.15 -8.51 4.32
C ALA A 56 4.37 -7.23 4.68
N VAL A 57 4.95 -6.37 5.53
CA VAL A 57 4.32 -5.11 5.95
C VAL A 57 4.22 -4.12 4.80
N VAL A 58 5.24 -4.01 3.96
CA VAL A 58 5.22 -3.14 2.76
C VAL A 58 4.12 -3.57 1.79
N SER A 59 3.95 -4.88 1.58
CA SER A 59 2.89 -5.46 0.74
C SER A 59 1.52 -5.17 1.33
N MET A 60 1.37 -5.40 2.64
CA MET A 60 0.13 -5.10 3.37
C MET A 60 -0.26 -3.62 3.25
N LEU A 61 0.71 -2.70 3.38
CA LEU A 61 0.51 -1.26 3.17
C LEU A 61 0.12 -0.94 1.73
N ALA A 62 0.79 -1.52 0.74
CA ALA A 62 0.47 -1.32 -0.67
C ALA A 62 -1.02 -1.61 -0.96
N GLY A 63 -1.54 -2.70 -0.40
CA GLY A 63 -2.96 -3.03 -0.43
C GLY A 63 -3.84 -2.03 0.31
N CYS A 64 -3.50 -1.79 1.58
CA CYS A 64 -4.33 -1.07 2.53
C CYS A 64 -4.45 0.44 2.22
N ILE A 65 -3.33 1.10 1.93
CA ILE A 65 -3.32 2.56 1.72
C ILE A 65 -3.43 2.94 0.23
N LEU A 66 -2.81 2.18 -0.68
CA LEU A 66 -2.78 2.55 -2.11
C LEU A 66 -3.84 1.82 -2.92
N GLY A 67 -4.03 0.53 -2.70
CA GLY A 67 -4.99 -0.31 -3.41
C GLY A 67 -4.81 -0.35 -4.94
N GLY A 68 -5.76 -0.99 -5.64
CA GLY A 68 -5.74 -1.11 -7.10
C GLY A 68 -4.47 -1.81 -7.61
N ILE A 69 -3.84 -1.24 -8.65
CA ILE A 69 -2.65 -1.82 -9.28
C ILE A 69 -1.41 -1.83 -8.36
N TYR A 70 -1.35 -0.95 -7.36
CA TYR A 70 -0.22 -0.89 -6.43
C TYR A 70 -0.11 -2.12 -5.53
N ALA A 71 -1.23 -2.80 -5.25
CA ALA A 71 -1.23 -4.06 -4.51
C ALA A 71 -0.45 -5.17 -5.24
N PHE A 72 -0.28 -5.05 -6.55
CA PHE A 72 0.52 -5.98 -7.34
C PHE A 72 1.92 -5.41 -7.61
N LEU A 73 1.99 -4.16 -8.08
CA LEU A 73 3.26 -3.58 -8.53
C LEU A 73 4.29 -3.46 -7.42
N ILE A 74 3.89 -3.08 -6.20
CA ILE A 74 4.84 -2.86 -5.11
C ILE A 74 5.53 -4.16 -4.67
N PRO A 75 4.81 -5.22 -4.25
CA PRO A 75 5.46 -6.48 -3.89
C PRO A 75 6.31 -7.03 -5.04
N LEU A 76 5.81 -7.00 -6.28
CA LEU A 76 6.56 -7.47 -7.45
C LEU A 76 7.85 -6.65 -7.68
N SER A 77 7.79 -5.32 -7.57
CA SER A 77 8.96 -4.47 -7.77
C SER A 77 10.03 -4.72 -6.70
N VAL A 78 9.62 -4.88 -5.45
CA VAL A 78 10.53 -5.20 -4.34
C VAL A 78 11.18 -6.55 -4.58
N MET A 79 10.38 -7.59 -4.83
CA MET A 79 10.88 -8.96 -5.03
C MET A 79 11.83 -9.05 -6.22
N LEU A 80 11.40 -8.58 -7.39
CA LEU A 80 12.20 -8.60 -8.62
C LEU A 80 13.55 -7.89 -8.42
N THR A 81 13.53 -6.68 -7.85
CA THR A 81 14.76 -5.90 -7.67
C THR A 81 15.72 -6.58 -6.70
N THR A 82 15.21 -7.06 -5.56
CA THR A 82 16.05 -7.67 -4.52
C THR A 82 16.56 -9.05 -4.92
N ASP A 83 15.77 -9.86 -5.63
CA ASP A 83 16.21 -11.15 -6.15
C ASP A 83 17.32 -10.97 -7.20
N ILE A 84 17.20 -9.98 -8.09
CA ILE A 84 18.29 -9.57 -9.01
C ILE A 84 19.53 -9.13 -8.21
N CYS A 85 19.37 -8.28 -7.21
CA CYS A 85 20.48 -7.84 -6.36
C CYS A 85 21.18 -9.03 -5.67
N TYR A 86 20.44 -10.01 -5.17
CA TYR A 86 21.04 -11.20 -4.53
C TYR A 86 21.80 -12.07 -5.52
N ILE A 87 21.26 -12.26 -6.73
CA ILE A 87 21.94 -13.02 -7.79
C ILE A 87 23.27 -12.36 -8.15
N TYR A 88 23.28 -11.05 -8.43
CA TYR A 88 24.48 -10.36 -8.93
C TYR A 88 25.47 -9.93 -7.84
N LEU A 89 24.99 -9.48 -6.68
CA LEU A 89 25.86 -8.90 -5.64
C LEU A 89 26.35 -9.93 -4.61
N ARG A 90 25.60 -11.01 -4.42
CA ARG A 90 25.89 -12.04 -3.40
C ARG A 90 26.20 -13.42 -4.00
N GLY A 91 26.03 -13.59 -5.31
CA GLY A 91 26.19 -14.88 -5.98
C GLY A 91 25.18 -15.94 -5.51
N GLN A 92 24.10 -15.53 -4.84
CA GLN A 92 23.04 -16.42 -4.38
C GLN A 92 21.84 -16.33 -5.32
N GLY A 93 21.46 -17.46 -5.92
CA GLY A 93 20.24 -17.55 -6.73
C GLY A 93 20.35 -18.38 -8.01
N LEU A 94 21.54 -18.87 -8.38
CA LEU A 94 21.73 -19.74 -9.55
C LEU A 94 22.39 -21.10 -9.27
N ASN A 95 22.96 -21.31 -8.09
CA ASN A 95 23.83 -22.48 -7.87
C ASN A 95 23.08 -23.77 -7.49
N LEU A 96 21.78 -23.70 -7.21
CA LEU A 96 20.96 -24.87 -6.87
C LEU A 96 19.80 -25.01 -7.87
N PRO A 97 19.82 -26.03 -8.73
CA PRO A 97 18.75 -26.29 -9.70
C PRO A 97 17.38 -26.40 -9.02
N GLY A 98 16.40 -25.63 -9.51
CA GLY A 98 15.01 -25.69 -9.05
C GLY A 98 14.66 -24.66 -7.97
N TRP A 99 15.64 -24.06 -7.30
CA TRP A 99 15.40 -23.01 -6.30
C TRP A 99 14.81 -21.75 -6.92
N GLN A 100 15.11 -21.45 -8.18
CA GLN A 100 14.46 -20.36 -8.93
C GLN A 100 12.94 -20.54 -9.09
N ASN A 101 12.42 -21.78 -9.00
CA ASN A 101 10.99 -22.03 -9.18
C ASN A 101 10.16 -21.60 -7.96
N ILE A 102 10.80 -21.44 -6.79
CA ILE A 102 10.12 -20.97 -5.57
C ILE A 102 9.68 -19.51 -5.68
N PHE A 103 10.24 -18.74 -6.62
CA PHE A 103 9.85 -17.35 -6.87
C PHE A 103 8.36 -17.21 -7.17
N ILE A 104 7.76 -18.20 -7.85
CA ILE A 104 6.33 -18.18 -8.13
C ILE A 104 5.53 -18.16 -6.82
N PHE A 105 5.93 -18.96 -5.83
CA PHE A 105 5.23 -19.04 -4.54
C PHE A 105 5.51 -17.83 -3.64
N THR A 106 6.76 -17.36 -3.58
CA THR A 106 7.11 -16.19 -2.75
C THR A 106 6.52 -14.89 -3.32
N TRP A 107 6.60 -14.67 -4.63
CA TRP A 107 6.06 -13.46 -5.25
C TRP A 107 4.54 -13.42 -5.19
N SER A 108 3.87 -14.54 -5.50
CA SER A 108 2.41 -14.64 -5.38
C SER A 108 1.94 -14.57 -3.92
N GLY A 109 2.72 -15.11 -2.98
CA GLY A 109 2.48 -14.98 -1.56
C GLY A 109 2.43 -13.51 -1.11
N PHE A 110 3.41 -12.68 -1.51
CA PHE A 110 3.39 -11.27 -1.12
C PHE A 110 2.27 -10.47 -1.81
N ILE A 111 1.91 -10.84 -3.05
CA ILE A 111 0.71 -10.30 -3.68
C ILE A 111 -0.54 -10.67 -2.86
N MET A 112 -0.66 -11.91 -2.37
CA MET A 112 -1.77 -12.33 -1.51
C MET A 112 -1.82 -11.49 -0.23
N VAL A 113 -0.69 -11.24 0.43
CA VAL A 113 -0.60 -10.34 1.60
C VAL A 113 -1.10 -8.93 1.25
N ALA A 114 -0.71 -8.38 0.10
CA ALA A 114 -1.20 -7.08 -0.35
C ALA A 114 -2.71 -7.09 -0.64
N LEU A 115 -3.25 -8.17 -1.21
CA LEU A 115 -4.69 -8.30 -1.44
C LEU A 115 -5.49 -8.38 -0.13
N ILE A 116 -4.95 -9.05 0.89
CA ILE A 116 -5.51 -9.05 2.25
C ILE A 116 -5.50 -7.63 2.81
N GLY A 117 -4.41 -6.88 2.64
CA GLY A 117 -4.32 -5.48 3.03
C GLY A 117 -5.39 -4.60 2.39
N ARG A 118 -5.73 -4.86 1.13
CA ARG A 118 -6.80 -4.15 0.41
C ARG A 118 -8.17 -4.30 1.06
N LEU A 119 -8.44 -5.40 1.76
CA LEU A 119 -9.69 -5.59 2.51
C LEU A 119 -9.86 -4.58 3.64
N LEU A 120 -8.74 -4.01 4.12
CA LEU A 120 -8.73 -2.97 5.15
C LEU A 120 -8.68 -1.55 4.59
N LYS A 121 -8.92 -1.36 3.29
CA LYS A 121 -8.88 -0.03 2.69
C LYS A 121 -9.90 0.90 3.36
N ASN A 122 -9.39 1.90 4.08
CA ASN A 122 -10.20 2.89 4.76
C ASN A 122 -10.36 4.12 3.88
N GLU A 123 -11.50 4.26 3.21
CA GLU A 123 -11.82 5.41 2.33
C GLU A 123 -11.82 6.76 3.07
N LYS A 124 -11.94 6.75 4.40
CA LYS A 124 -11.87 7.97 5.21
C LYS A 124 -10.45 8.29 5.68
N HIS A 125 -9.51 7.36 5.47
CA HIS A 125 -8.10 7.45 5.87
C HIS A 125 -7.84 7.78 7.34
N LYS A 126 -8.83 7.63 8.23
CA LYS A 126 -8.69 7.98 9.65
C LYS A 126 -7.95 6.88 10.42
N VAL A 127 -6.81 7.23 11.00
CA VAL A 127 -6.08 6.38 11.92
C VAL A 127 -6.80 6.35 13.27
N SER A 128 -6.94 5.15 13.82
CA SER A 128 -7.45 4.91 15.17
C SER A 128 -6.77 3.67 15.75
N LEU A 129 -6.80 3.53 17.08
CA LEU A 129 -6.26 2.33 17.73
C LEU A 129 -6.97 1.05 17.26
N LYS A 130 -8.28 1.14 17.00
CA LYS A 130 -9.06 0.04 16.40
C LYS A 130 -8.53 -0.34 15.01
N PHE A 131 -8.25 0.66 14.18
CA PHE A 131 -7.69 0.43 12.84
C PHE A 131 -6.29 -0.19 12.91
N PHE A 132 -5.46 0.27 13.85
CA PHE A 132 -4.14 -0.33 14.09
C PHE A 132 -4.24 -1.81 14.49
N GLY A 133 -5.13 -2.15 15.43
CA GLY A 133 -5.37 -3.54 15.81
C GLY A 133 -5.82 -4.42 14.64
N LEU A 134 -6.71 -3.91 13.79
CA LEU A 134 -7.14 -4.61 12.57
C LEU A 134 -5.99 -4.78 11.56
N PHE A 135 -5.22 -3.72 11.32
CA PHE A 135 -4.07 -3.77 10.41
C PHE A 135 -3.05 -4.82 10.83
N THR A 136 -2.65 -4.79 12.10
CA THR A 136 -1.70 -5.76 12.66
C THR A 136 -2.29 -7.18 12.63
N GLY A 137 -3.54 -7.36 13.03
CA GLY A 137 -4.20 -8.68 13.03
C GLY A 137 -4.29 -9.30 11.63
N PHE A 138 -4.70 -8.53 10.63
CA PHE A 138 -4.69 -9.00 9.24
C PHE A 138 -3.27 -9.16 8.68
N GLY A 139 -2.29 -8.39 9.16
CA GLY A 139 -0.88 -8.59 8.83
C GLY A 139 -0.39 -9.95 9.30
N LEU A 140 -0.70 -10.33 10.54
CA LEU A 140 -0.39 -11.66 11.08
C LEU A 140 -1.11 -12.77 10.31
N LEU A 141 -2.39 -12.58 9.98
CA LEU A 141 -3.13 -13.53 9.14
C LEU A 141 -2.50 -13.68 7.75
N GLY A 142 -2.15 -12.57 7.10
CA GLY A 142 -1.50 -12.57 5.80
C GLY A 142 -0.15 -13.28 5.82
N THR A 143 0.62 -13.07 6.89
CA THR A 143 1.92 -13.74 7.10
C THR A 143 1.75 -15.24 7.28
N LEU A 144 0.76 -15.66 8.07
CA LEU A 144 0.46 -17.08 8.26
C LEU A 144 0.04 -17.75 6.94
N LEU A 145 -0.82 -17.09 6.16
CA LEU A 145 -1.24 -17.59 4.85
C LEU A 145 -0.07 -17.61 3.86
N TYR A 146 0.81 -16.62 3.89
CA TYR A 146 2.05 -16.58 3.11
C TYR A 146 2.91 -17.81 3.42
N ASP A 147 3.19 -18.06 4.70
CA ASP A 147 4.05 -19.18 5.09
C ASP A 147 3.45 -20.54 4.72
N ILE A 148 2.13 -20.70 4.89
CA ILE A 148 1.42 -21.90 4.46
C ILE A 148 1.58 -22.11 2.95
N TRP A 149 1.40 -21.03 2.17
CA TRP A 149 1.51 -21.05 0.73
C TRP A 149 2.93 -21.36 0.25
N THR A 150 3.96 -20.77 0.87
CA THR A 150 5.35 -21.02 0.50
C THR A 150 5.85 -22.39 0.96
N ALA A 151 5.38 -22.89 2.11
CA ALA A 151 5.69 -24.25 2.57
C ALA A 151 5.06 -25.29 1.63
N PHE A 152 3.82 -25.06 1.17
CA PHE A 152 3.21 -25.87 0.12
C PHE A 152 4.03 -25.83 -1.18
N GLY A 153 4.50 -24.66 -1.59
CA GLY A 153 5.37 -24.53 -2.75
C GLY A 153 6.69 -25.29 -2.62
N CYS A 154 7.30 -25.26 -1.44
CA CYS A 154 8.50 -26.03 -1.13
C CYS A 154 8.24 -27.53 -1.27
N TRP A 155 7.15 -28.03 -0.68
CA TRP A 155 6.75 -29.44 -0.85
C TRP A 155 6.51 -29.80 -2.31
N TRP A 156 5.77 -28.98 -3.04
CA TRP A 156 5.41 -29.22 -4.43
C TRP A 156 6.64 -29.34 -5.34
N LEU A 157 7.66 -28.50 -5.10
CA LEU A 157 8.84 -28.39 -5.96
C LEU A 157 9.98 -29.35 -5.58
N PHE A 158 10.18 -29.63 -4.29
CA PHE A 158 11.42 -30.25 -3.81
C PHE A 158 11.23 -31.59 -3.09
N HIS A 159 10.01 -31.94 -2.72
CA HIS A 159 9.75 -33.13 -1.90
C HIS A 159 8.88 -34.15 -2.64
N PRO A 160 8.97 -35.45 -2.28
CA PRO A 160 8.03 -36.45 -2.76
C PRO A 160 6.59 -36.02 -2.50
N HIS A 161 5.66 -36.37 -3.39
CA HIS A 161 4.25 -36.00 -3.22
C HIS A 161 3.50 -37.00 -2.32
N THR A 162 3.97 -37.14 -1.08
CA THR A 162 3.35 -37.98 -0.04
C THR A 162 2.85 -37.15 1.14
N LEU A 163 1.88 -37.67 1.89
CA LEU A 163 1.37 -37.00 3.10
C LEU A 163 2.45 -36.85 4.18
N SER A 164 3.37 -37.82 4.30
CA SER A 164 4.46 -37.79 5.28
C SER A 164 5.47 -36.67 4.99
N SER A 165 5.81 -36.47 3.72
CA SER A 165 6.67 -35.34 3.31
C SER A 165 5.96 -34.00 3.43
N LEU A 166 4.65 -33.94 3.18
CA LEU A 166 3.86 -32.72 3.35
C LEU A 166 3.81 -32.30 4.83
N SER A 167 3.53 -33.25 5.73
CA SER A 167 3.53 -32.96 7.17
C SER A 167 4.92 -32.54 7.66
N LEU A 168 5.97 -33.18 7.16
CA LEU A 168 7.35 -32.84 7.52
C LEU A 168 7.69 -31.40 7.16
N VAL A 169 7.38 -30.92 5.94
CA VAL A 169 7.71 -29.53 5.57
C VAL A 169 6.98 -28.51 6.45
N TYR A 170 5.73 -28.79 6.84
CA TYR A 170 4.97 -27.88 7.71
C TYR A 170 5.50 -27.87 9.13
N VAL A 171 5.91 -29.02 9.67
CA VAL A 171 6.55 -29.10 11.00
C VAL A 171 7.86 -28.31 11.00
N LEU A 172 8.68 -28.47 9.95
CA LEU A 172 9.94 -27.74 9.81
C LEU A 172 9.75 -26.23 9.58
N GLN A 173 8.60 -25.81 9.03
CA GLN A 173 8.25 -24.41 8.81
C GLN A 173 7.90 -23.66 10.12
N ILE A 174 7.44 -24.34 11.17
CA ILE A 174 6.97 -23.71 12.42
C ILE A 174 7.96 -22.68 13.01
N PRO A 175 9.27 -22.99 13.22
CA PRO A 175 10.21 -21.99 13.75
C PRO A 175 10.34 -20.75 12.86
N PHE A 176 10.37 -20.94 11.54
CA PHE A 176 10.44 -19.83 10.57
C PHE A 176 9.19 -18.96 10.63
N THR A 177 8.01 -19.57 10.78
CA THR A 177 6.74 -18.85 10.94
C THR A 177 6.68 -18.03 12.22
N ILE A 178 7.25 -18.52 13.32
CA ILE A 178 7.33 -17.74 14.56
C ILE A 178 8.14 -16.46 14.33
N TYR A 179 9.32 -16.54 13.69
CA TYR A 179 10.11 -15.35 13.36
C TYR A 179 9.38 -14.40 12.41
N HIS A 180 8.68 -14.94 11.41
CA HIS A 180 7.94 -14.13 10.45
C HIS A 180 6.77 -13.37 11.09
N LEU A 181 6.03 -14.01 11.99
CA LEU A 181 4.95 -13.39 12.75
C LEU A 181 5.49 -12.31 13.71
N LEU A 182 6.59 -12.59 14.42
CA LEU A 182 7.24 -11.60 15.28
C LEU A 182 7.73 -10.39 14.49
N SER A 183 8.38 -10.63 13.35
CA SER A 183 8.81 -9.60 12.41
C SER A 183 7.64 -8.72 11.97
N THR A 184 6.52 -9.35 11.59
CA THR A 184 5.31 -8.65 11.17
C THR A 184 4.73 -7.80 12.30
N LEU A 185 4.72 -8.30 13.54
CA LEU A 185 4.27 -7.54 14.69
C LEU A 185 5.15 -6.29 14.91
N ILE A 186 6.47 -6.47 14.89
CA ILE A 186 7.45 -5.40 15.09
C ILE A 186 7.31 -4.35 13.98
N PHE A 187 7.35 -4.76 12.70
CA PHE A 187 7.30 -3.83 11.58
C PHE A 187 5.93 -3.22 11.36
N SER A 188 4.83 -3.88 11.75
CA SER A 188 3.51 -3.24 11.73
C SER A 188 3.46 -2.04 12.68
N ALA A 189 4.11 -2.14 13.84
CA ALA A 189 4.21 -1.03 14.79
C ALA A 189 5.24 0.03 14.36
N SER A 190 6.45 -0.37 13.95
CA SER A 190 7.56 0.55 13.68
C SER A 190 7.54 1.18 12.29
N ILE A 191 6.97 0.51 11.28
CA ILE A 191 6.88 0.98 9.89
C ILE A 191 5.42 1.19 9.48
N GLY A 192 4.57 0.19 9.71
CA GLY A 192 3.16 0.21 9.31
C GLY A 192 2.42 1.43 9.82
N PHE A 193 2.36 1.58 11.14
CA PHE A 193 1.59 2.64 11.78
C PHE A 193 2.08 4.06 11.43
N PRO A 194 3.40 4.38 11.50
CA PRO A 194 3.89 5.69 11.08
C PRO A 194 3.56 6.04 9.63
N LEU A 195 3.63 5.08 8.71
CA LEU A 195 3.34 5.34 7.30
C LEU A 195 1.84 5.51 7.01
N ILE A 196 0.98 4.77 7.70
CA ILE A 196 -0.47 4.98 7.61
C ILE A 196 -0.83 6.38 8.14
N TYR A 197 -0.25 6.77 9.27
CA TYR A 197 -0.45 8.11 9.84
C TYR A 197 0.07 9.22 8.91
N LEU A 198 1.26 9.05 8.34
CA LEU A 198 1.81 9.97 7.35
C LEU A 198 0.87 10.10 6.14
N TYR A 199 0.38 8.97 5.61
CA TYR A 199 -0.54 8.96 4.49
C TYR A 199 -1.83 9.73 4.80
N GLU A 200 -2.45 9.49 5.95
CA GLU A 200 -3.62 10.25 6.41
C GLU A 200 -3.35 11.76 6.37
N LYS A 201 -2.23 12.20 6.95
CA LYS A 201 -1.91 13.63 7.06
C LYS A 201 -1.64 14.25 5.69
N LEU A 202 -0.94 13.56 4.81
CA LEU A 202 -0.69 14.05 3.45
C LEU A 202 -1.98 14.16 2.64
N VAL A 203 -2.85 13.15 2.70
CA VAL A 203 -4.16 13.17 2.01
C VAL A 203 -5.06 14.29 2.56
N ALA A 204 -5.12 14.47 3.88
CA ALA A 204 -5.91 15.53 4.50
C ALA A 204 -5.45 16.96 4.14
N MET A 205 -4.20 17.13 3.71
CA MET A 205 -3.66 18.42 3.25
C MET A 205 -3.93 18.70 1.77
N THR A 206 -4.35 17.68 0.99
CA THR A 206 -4.69 17.88 -0.42
C THR A 206 -5.96 18.73 -0.56
N PRO A 207 -6.01 19.71 -1.48
CA PRO A 207 -7.22 20.50 -1.71
C PRO A 207 -8.32 19.58 -2.25
N VAL A 208 -9.46 19.53 -1.54
CA VAL A 208 -10.65 18.81 -2.01
C VAL A 208 -11.06 19.41 -3.35
N LYS A 209 -11.11 18.60 -4.41
CA LYS A 209 -11.80 18.97 -5.64
C LYS A 209 -13.28 19.13 -5.28
N VAL A 210 -13.69 20.35 -4.95
CA VAL A 210 -15.11 20.70 -4.96
C VAL A 210 -15.55 20.50 -6.40
N LYS A 211 -16.28 19.41 -6.68
CA LYS A 211 -17.12 19.37 -7.87
C LYS A 211 -18.08 20.54 -7.68
N MET A 212 -17.81 21.66 -8.36
CA MET A 212 -18.81 22.70 -8.51
C MET A 212 -19.96 22.04 -9.25
N ALA A 213 -20.98 21.62 -8.50
CA ALA A 213 -22.30 21.44 -9.06
C ALA A 213 -22.67 22.82 -9.56
N ILE A 214 -22.53 23.05 -10.87
CA ILE A 214 -23.10 24.23 -11.51
C ILE A 214 -24.59 24.14 -11.16
N PRO A 215 -25.14 25.06 -10.34
CA PRO A 215 -26.57 25.07 -10.11
C PRO A 215 -27.17 25.23 -11.48
N SER A 216 -28.03 24.30 -11.91
CA SER A 216 -28.76 24.45 -13.16
C SER A 216 -29.47 25.78 -13.08
N ILE A 217 -28.98 26.79 -13.82
CA ILE A 217 -29.56 28.11 -13.84
C ILE A 217 -31.03 27.91 -14.19
N ALA A 218 -31.88 28.36 -13.26
CA ALA A 218 -33.31 28.26 -13.34
C ALA A 218 -33.76 28.64 -14.76
N ARG A 219 -34.50 27.73 -15.41
CA ARG A 219 -35.23 28.04 -16.64
C ARG A 219 -36.08 29.28 -16.35
N ILE A 220 -35.68 30.42 -16.91
CA ILE A 220 -36.49 31.64 -16.91
C ILE A 220 -37.82 31.27 -17.56
N PRO A 221 -38.97 31.40 -16.87
CA PRO A 221 -40.24 31.13 -17.51
C PRO A 221 -40.47 32.18 -18.59
N LYS A 222 -40.49 31.75 -19.86
CA LYS A 222 -40.94 32.59 -20.97
C LYS A 222 -42.43 32.87 -20.76
N LYS A 223 -42.77 34.02 -20.16
CA LYS A 223 -44.11 34.59 -20.31
C LYS A 223 -44.09 36.11 -20.42
N VAL A 224 -44.56 36.54 -21.59
CA VAL A 224 -45.34 37.76 -21.89
C VAL A 224 -44.57 39.07 -22.15
N ARG A 225 -44.55 39.51 -23.41
CA ARG A 225 -45.39 40.61 -23.93
C ARG A 225 -45.12 40.87 -25.43
N SER A 226 -46.14 40.74 -26.27
CA SER A 226 -46.28 41.65 -27.42
C SER A 226 -47.74 42.09 -27.49
N ARG A 227 -48.02 43.28 -26.95
CA ARG A 227 -49.19 44.08 -27.33
C ARG A 227 -48.73 44.85 -28.57
N ARG A 228 -49.18 44.46 -29.77
CA ARG A 228 -49.13 45.36 -30.93
C ARG A 228 -50.30 46.34 -30.79
N TYR A 229 -49.96 47.61 -30.66
CA TYR A 229 -50.85 48.71 -31.00
C TYR A 229 -51.06 48.68 -32.52
N GLY A 230 -52.32 48.57 -32.94
CA GLY A 230 -52.76 48.84 -34.30
C GLY A 230 -53.70 50.04 -34.28
N GLY A 231 -53.12 51.24 -34.21
CA GLY A 231 -53.80 52.48 -34.58
C GLY A 231 -53.65 52.67 -36.08
N GLY A 232 -54.76 53.00 -36.75
CA GLY A 232 -54.88 52.98 -38.21
C GLY A 232 -54.39 54.22 -38.96
N VAL A 233 -55.04 54.38 -40.12
CA VAL A 233 -55.05 55.48 -41.10
C VAL A 233 -54.27 55.19 -42.39
N TYR A 234 -55.03 55.11 -43.50
CA TYR A 234 -54.85 55.63 -44.87
C TYR A 234 -55.48 54.68 -45.90
N GLY A 235 -56.51 55.17 -46.62
CA GLY A 235 -57.14 54.51 -47.77
C GLY A 235 -58.65 54.52 -47.69
#